data_AF-A0A2N5X287-F1
#
_entry.id   AF-A0A2N5X287-F1
#
_cell.length_a   1.000
_cell.length_b   1.000
_cell.length_c   1.000
_cell.angle_alpha   90.00
_cell.angle_beta   90.00
_cell.angle_gamma   90.00
#
_symmetry.space_group_name_H-M   'P 1'
#
loop_
_entity.id
_entity.type
_entity.pdbx_description
1 polymer ?
#
loop_
_entity_poly.entity_id
_entity_poly.type
_entity_poly.pdbx_seq_one_letter_code
_entity_poly.pdbx_strand_id
1 'polypeptide(L)'
;MICIILLWRVLLSTARMNRFALLLLLSWCQAVPVSVASTAADDALVNERLTASGAAMERHWQVDCQAALVALTTPIGSVPAGARAALGETLRKCRFIYQPPGESAAGACPDYAALLQAWQGLDDATLKAQLEHSQHCPPTLEMK
;
A
#
# COMPACT_ATOMS: atom_id res chain seq x y z
N MET A 1 -8.80 -16.42 7.43
CA MET A 1 -10.13 -16.13 8.01
C MET A 1 -10.94 -17.42 8.26
N ILE A 2 -10.46 -18.30 9.15
CA ILE A 2 -11.16 -19.54 9.54
C ILE A 2 -11.25 -19.69 11.07
N CYS A 3 -10.54 -18.87 11.84
CA CYS A 3 -10.46 -19.01 13.30
C CYS A 3 -11.63 -18.35 14.09
N ILE A 4 -12.50 -17.58 13.43
CA ILE A 4 -13.56 -16.81 14.12
C ILE A 4 -14.80 -17.67 14.44
N ILE A 5 -15.00 -18.80 13.75
CA ILE A 5 -16.23 -19.60 13.87
C ILE A 5 -16.17 -20.62 15.04
N LEU A 6 -14.99 -20.96 15.56
CA LEU A 6 -14.85 -21.90 16.68
C LEU A 6 -15.01 -21.26 18.07
N LEU A 7 -15.03 -19.93 18.17
CA LEU A 7 -15.15 -19.24 19.46
C LEU A 7 -16.57 -19.25 20.05
N TRP A 8 -17.60 -19.51 19.25
CA TRP A 8 -18.98 -19.37 19.73
C TRP A 8 -19.54 -20.62 20.42
N ARG A 9 -18.95 -21.80 20.16
CA ARG A 9 -19.43 -23.08 20.73
C ARG A 9 -18.83 -23.46 22.08
N VAL A 10 -17.84 -22.73 22.59
CA VAL A 10 -17.21 -23.01 23.89
C VAL A 10 -17.76 -22.12 25.03
N LEU A 11 -18.55 -21.09 24.69
CA LEU A 11 -19.10 -20.13 25.66
C LEU A 11 -20.36 -20.61 26.39
N LEU A 12 -20.82 -21.85 26.17
CA LEU A 12 -22.06 -22.39 26.74
C LEU A 12 -21.82 -23.70 27.50
N SER A 13 -20.85 -23.74 28.41
CA SER A 13 -20.87 -24.76 29.47
C SER A 13 -19.96 -24.38 30.63
N THR A 14 -20.53 -24.49 31.83
CA THR A 14 -19.87 -24.41 33.13
C THR A 14 -19.54 -23.00 33.64
N ALA A 15 -20.60 -22.33 34.07
CA ALA A 15 -20.58 -21.57 35.30
C ALA A 15 -19.92 -22.36 36.44
N ARG A 16 -19.30 -21.64 37.38
CA ARG A 16 -18.65 -22.10 38.62
C ARG A 16 -17.34 -22.87 38.43
N MET A 17 -16.21 -22.16 38.54
CA MET A 17 -15.35 -22.19 39.74
C MET A 17 -13.95 -21.63 39.44
N ASN A 18 -13.40 -20.96 40.45
CA ASN A 18 -11.99 -20.64 40.65
C ASN A 18 -11.30 -19.67 39.68
N ARG A 19 -11.44 -18.38 40.01
CA ARG A 19 -10.59 -17.25 39.57
C ARG A 19 -9.08 -17.42 39.85
N PHE A 20 -8.66 -18.52 40.50
CA PHE A 20 -7.26 -18.77 40.88
C PHE A 20 -6.47 -19.63 39.88
N ALA A 21 -7.11 -20.25 38.89
CA ALA A 21 -6.40 -21.10 37.90
C ALA A 21 -5.91 -20.34 36.65
N LEU A 22 -6.38 -19.10 36.43
CA LEU A 22 -6.08 -18.34 35.21
C LEU A 22 -4.68 -17.68 35.23
N LEU A 23 -4.06 -17.52 36.40
CA LEU A 23 -2.78 -16.82 36.56
C LEU A 23 -1.55 -17.72 36.39
N LEU A 24 -1.71 -19.05 36.42
CA LEU A 24 -0.60 -20.00 36.26
C LEU A 24 -0.35 -20.44 34.82
N LEU A 25 -1.27 -20.16 33.89
CA LEU A 25 -1.11 -20.49 32.45
C LEU A 25 -0.53 -19.33 31.61
N LEU A 26 -0.29 -18.16 32.21
CA LEU A 26 0.38 -17.02 31.57
C LEU A 26 1.91 -17.01 31.80
N SER A 27 2.46 -17.98 32.54
CA SER A 27 3.88 -18.01 32.93
C SER A 27 4.79 -18.78 31.96
N TRP A 28 4.27 -19.29 30.84
CA TRP A 28 5.01 -20.12 29.89
C TRP A 28 4.89 -19.59 28.46
N CYS A 29 5.19 -18.31 28.30
CA CYS A 29 5.64 -17.79 27.03
C CYS A 29 6.52 -16.59 27.32
N GLN A 30 7.63 -16.49 26.61
CA GLN A 30 8.50 -15.30 26.50
C GLN A 30 9.69 -15.24 27.46
N ALA A 31 10.73 -15.99 27.11
CA ALA A 31 12.11 -15.56 27.31
C ALA A 31 12.91 -15.94 26.05
N VAL A 32 12.65 -15.23 24.94
CA VAL A 32 13.61 -15.18 23.84
C VAL A 32 14.58 -14.06 24.19
N PRO A 33 15.89 -14.31 24.34
CA PRO A 33 16.84 -13.23 24.54
C PRO A 33 16.91 -12.42 23.25
N VAL A 34 16.31 -11.23 23.25
CA VAL A 34 16.63 -10.17 22.29
C VAL A 34 18.02 -9.68 22.66
N SER A 35 19.02 -10.11 21.90
CA SER A 35 20.33 -9.48 21.90
C SER A 35 20.16 -8.09 21.28
N VAL A 36 20.05 -7.06 22.12
CA VAL A 36 20.18 -5.67 21.67
C VAL A 36 21.68 -5.44 21.44
N ALA A 37 22.13 -5.62 20.20
CA ALA A 37 23.42 -5.12 19.78
C ALA A 37 23.33 -3.60 19.67
N SER A 38 23.80 -2.90 20.70
CA SER A 38 24.11 -1.47 20.64
C SER A 38 25.45 -1.32 19.92
N THR A 39 25.42 -1.09 18.61
CA THR A 39 26.60 -0.63 17.88
C THR A 39 26.41 0.82 17.54
N ALA A 40 27.26 1.65 18.16
CA ALA A 40 27.47 3.05 17.87
C ALA A 40 27.56 3.29 16.35
N ALA A 41 26.56 3.97 15.81
CA ALA A 41 26.56 4.52 14.45
C ALA A 41 25.61 5.73 14.38
N ASP A 42 25.61 6.58 15.43
CA ASP A 42 24.62 7.65 15.59
C ASP A 42 24.88 8.92 14.75
N ASP A 43 25.95 9.00 13.95
CA ASP A 43 26.26 10.23 13.19
C ASP A 43 26.46 10.05 11.67
N ALA A 44 26.37 8.82 11.13
CA ALA A 44 26.66 8.56 9.70
C ALA A 44 25.46 8.07 8.86
N LEU A 45 24.29 7.86 9.47
CA LEU A 45 23.16 7.16 8.84
C LEU A 45 21.99 8.05 8.39
N VAL A 46 22.07 9.39 8.54
CA VAL A 46 20.94 10.29 8.23
C VAL A 46 20.65 10.39 6.72
N ASN A 47 21.54 9.88 5.86
CA ASN A 47 21.41 9.92 4.39
C ASN A 47 21.17 8.58 3.70
N GLU A 48 20.99 7.47 4.43
CA GLU A 48 20.53 6.23 3.81
C GLU A 48 19.02 6.39 3.52
N ARG A 49 18.68 6.84 2.31
CA ARG A 49 17.30 6.82 1.80
C ARG A 49 16.86 5.36 1.83
N LEU A 50 16.06 4.99 2.84
CA LEU A 50 15.45 3.67 2.94
C LEU A 50 14.77 3.36 1.60
N THR A 51 15.36 2.46 0.81
CA THR A 51 14.82 2.04 -0.48
C THR A 51 13.61 1.14 -0.22
N ALA A 52 12.49 1.74 0.14
CA ALA A 52 11.23 1.04 0.24
C ALA A 52 10.76 0.71 -1.18
N SER A 53 10.50 -0.57 -1.45
CA SER A 53 9.93 -0.99 -2.74
C SER A 53 8.57 -0.30 -2.96
N GLY A 54 8.15 -0.17 -4.22
CA GLY A 54 6.86 0.46 -4.56
C GLY A 54 5.69 -0.16 -3.81
N ALA A 55 5.65 -1.50 -3.72
CA ALA A 55 4.63 -2.23 -2.97
C ALA A 55 4.67 -2.00 -1.44
N ALA A 56 5.84 -1.68 -0.87
CA ALA A 56 5.93 -1.27 0.53
C ALA A 56 5.35 0.13 0.74
N MET A 57 5.62 1.06 -0.19
CA MET A 57 5.08 2.42 -0.13
C MET A 57 3.57 2.46 -0.37
N GLU A 58 3.05 1.68 -1.32
CA GLU A 58 1.60 1.51 -1.53
C GLU A 58 0.88 1.06 -0.25
N ARG A 59 1.41 0.04 0.43
CA ARG A 59 0.87 -0.43 1.73
C ARG A 59 0.98 0.63 2.82
N HIS A 60 2.11 1.33 2.90
CA HIS A 60 2.33 2.37 3.90
C HIS A 60 1.35 3.54 3.72
N TRP A 61 1.08 3.93 2.47
CA TRP A 61 0.18 5.04 2.14
C TRP A 61 -1.28 4.65 1.94
N GLN A 62 -1.59 3.35 2.07
CA GLN A 62 -2.91 2.77 1.82
C GLN A 62 -3.46 3.15 0.45
N VAL A 63 -2.60 3.01 -0.56
CA VAL A 63 -2.90 3.27 -1.96
C VAL A 63 -2.84 1.96 -2.73
N ASP A 64 -3.76 1.80 -3.68
CA ASP A 64 -3.74 0.73 -4.67
C ASP A 64 -3.60 1.37 -6.05
N CYS A 65 -2.38 1.36 -6.58
CA CYS A 65 -2.09 2.00 -7.85
C CYS A 65 -2.65 1.23 -9.04
N GLN A 66 -2.88 -0.08 -8.89
CA GLN A 66 -3.50 -0.89 -9.92
C GLN A 66 -5.01 -0.59 -10.01
N ALA A 67 -5.69 -0.51 -8.86
CA ALA A 67 -7.11 -0.12 -8.82
C ALA A 67 -7.32 1.29 -9.37
N ALA A 68 -6.37 2.21 -9.15
CA ALA A 68 -6.41 3.54 -9.74
C ALA A 68 -6.38 3.50 -11.27
N LEU A 69 -5.50 2.68 -11.87
CA LEU A 69 -5.46 2.50 -13.34
C LEU A 69 -6.76 1.92 -13.88
N VAL A 70 -7.35 0.95 -13.18
CA VAL A 70 -8.65 0.38 -13.55
C VAL A 70 -9.75 1.44 -13.48
N ALA A 71 -9.76 2.28 -12.44
CA ALA A 71 -10.75 3.35 -12.30
C ALA A 71 -10.68 4.38 -13.44
N LEU A 72 -9.49 4.63 -13.99
CA LEU A 72 -9.30 5.54 -15.12
C LEU A 72 -9.91 5.06 -16.44
N THR A 73 -10.33 3.79 -16.55
CA THR A 73 -11.07 3.29 -17.72
C THR A 73 -12.48 3.85 -17.82
N THR A 74 -12.99 4.45 -16.75
CA THR A 74 -14.29 5.11 -16.72
C THR A 74 -14.17 6.53 -17.28
N PRO A 75 -15.03 6.95 -18.24
CA PRO A 75 -14.98 8.30 -18.83
C PRO A 75 -15.06 9.39 -17.76
N ILE A 76 -14.19 10.40 -17.84
CA ILE A 76 -14.03 11.45 -16.82
C ILE A 76 -15.36 12.15 -16.51
N GLY A 77 -16.17 12.42 -17.54
CA GLY A 77 -17.46 13.09 -17.42
C GLY A 77 -18.51 12.29 -16.61
N SER A 78 -18.32 10.99 -16.45
CA SER A 78 -19.22 10.13 -15.67
C SER A 78 -18.85 10.01 -14.19
N VAL A 79 -17.66 10.52 -13.82
CA VAL A 79 -17.14 10.43 -12.45
C VAL A 79 -17.54 11.69 -11.65
N PRO A 80 -18.22 11.53 -10.49
CA PRO A 80 -18.56 12.65 -9.62
C PRO A 80 -17.32 13.43 -9.18
N ALA A 81 -17.46 14.76 -8.99
CA ALA A 81 -16.31 15.63 -8.71
C ALA A 81 -15.49 15.21 -7.48
N GLY A 82 -16.14 14.75 -6.40
CA GLY A 82 -15.46 14.25 -5.21
C GLY A 82 -14.65 12.98 -5.47
N ALA A 83 -15.22 12.01 -6.19
CA ALA A 83 -14.51 10.80 -6.62
C ALA A 83 -13.36 11.13 -7.58
N ARG A 84 -13.54 12.13 -8.44
CA ARG A 84 -12.50 12.60 -9.35
C ARG A 84 -11.31 13.19 -8.63
N ALA A 85 -11.56 14.02 -7.62
CA ALA A 85 -10.52 14.59 -6.76
C ALA A 85 -9.79 13.49 -5.98
N ALA A 86 -10.52 12.52 -5.42
CA ALA A 86 -9.93 11.38 -4.72
C ALA A 86 -9.03 10.54 -5.64
N LEU A 87 -9.47 10.23 -6.87
CA LEU A 87 -8.65 9.49 -7.82
C LEU A 87 -7.41 10.29 -8.24
N GLY A 88 -7.53 11.61 -8.41
CA GLY A 88 -6.39 12.49 -8.69
C GLY A 88 -5.36 12.51 -7.56
N GLU A 89 -5.79 12.44 -6.30
CA GLU A 89 -4.90 12.27 -5.14
C GLU A 89 -4.16 10.94 -5.19
N THR A 90 -4.89 9.85 -5.43
CA THR A 90 -4.33 8.50 -5.58
C THR A 90 -3.27 8.46 -6.68
N LEU A 91 -3.55 9.04 -7.85
CA LEU A 91 -2.58 9.12 -8.96
C LEU A 91 -1.34 9.93 -8.59
N ARG A 92 -1.48 11.01 -7.82
CA ARG A 92 -0.32 11.79 -7.35
C ARG A 92 0.58 10.96 -6.44
N LYS A 93 0.00 10.15 -5.57
CA LYS A 93 0.74 9.21 -4.72
C LYS A 93 1.42 8.14 -5.58
N CYS A 94 0.72 7.53 -6.52
CA CYS A 94 1.31 6.53 -7.44
C CYS A 94 2.47 7.08 -8.25
N ARG A 95 2.35 8.31 -8.75
CA ARG A 95 3.47 9.02 -9.39
C ARG A 95 4.65 9.15 -8.45
N PHE A 96 4.46 9.59 -7.21
CA PHE A 96 5.58 9.68 -6.28
C PHE A 96 6.22 8.31 -6.00
N ILE A 97 5.41 7.25 -5.96
CA ILE A 97 5.88 5.90 -5.67
C ILE A 97 6.74 5.34 -6.79
N TYR A 98 6.32 5.50 -8.05
CA TYR A 98 6.94 4.84 -9.21
C TYR A 98 7.71 5.77 -10.15
N GLN A 99 7.58 7.09 -9.96
CA GLN A 99 8.28 8.14 -10.71
C GLN A 99 8.72 9.26 -9.76
N PRO A 100 9.55 8.93 -8.74
CA PRO A 100 9.96 9.91 -7.74
C PRO A 100 10.73 11.09 -8.40
N PRO A 101 10.63 12.30 -7.82
CA PRO A 101 11.30 13.46 -8.37
C PRO A 101 12.83 13.27 -8.38
N GLY A 102 13.48 13.76 -9.44
CA GLY A 102 14.92 13.63 -9.63
C GLY A 102 15.36 12.36 -10.38
N GLU A 103 14.44 11.43 -10.61
CA GLU A 103 14.67 10.26 -11.48
C GLU A 103 14.10 10.53 -12.89
N SER A 104 14.68 9.91 -13.90
CA SER A 104 14.24 10.07 -15.29
C SER A 104 12.86 9.43 -15.47
N ALA A 105 11.87 10.25 -15.85
CA ALA A 105 10.55 9.75 -16.24
C ALA A 105 10.53 9.04 -17.61
N ALA A 106 11.60 9.16 -18.40
CA ALA A 106 11.69 8.52 -19.71
C ALA A 106 11.65 6.99 -19.58
N GLY A 107 10.60 6.37 -20.14
CA GLY A 107 10.40 4.91 -20.10
C GLY A 107 9.68 4.41 -18.85
N ALA A 108 9.13 5.30 -18.01
CA ALA A 108 8.29 4.90 -16.90
C ALA A 108 7.01 4.21 -17.40
N CYS A 109 6.66 3.10 -16.77
CA CYS A 109 5.53 2.27 -17.20
C CYS A 109 4.81 1.72 -15.96
N PRO A 110 3.57 2.15 -15.68
CA PRO A 110 2.80 3.21 -16.35
C PRO A 110 3.37 4.62 -16.18
N ASP A 111 3.06 5.53 -17.12
CA ASP A 111 3.37 6.96 -16.96
C ASP A 111 2.31 7.67 -16.10
N TYR A 112 2.46 7.56 -14.78
CA TYR A 112 1.54 8.19 -13.81
C TYR A 112 1.52 9.72 -13.89
N ALA A 113 2.58 10.36 -14.36
CA ALA A 113 2.63 11.81 -14.57
C ALA A 113 1.72 12.23 -15.74
N ALA A 114 1.81 11.54 -16.88
CA ALA A 114 0.94 11.78 -18.02
C ALA A 114 -0.53 11.45 -17.70
N LEU A 115 -0.79 10.34 -17.00
CA LEU A 115 -2.14 9.97 -16.56
C LEU A 115 -2.75 11.03 -15.63
N LEU A 116 -1.99 11.51 -14.64
CA LEU A 116 -2.43 12.57 -13.73
C LEU A 116 -2.72 13.87 -14.47
N GLN A 117 -1.88 14.25 -15.43
CA GLN A 117 -2.06 15.45 -16.23
C GLN A 117 -3.32 15.37 -17.09
N ALA A 118 -3.55 14.25 -17.78
CA ALA A 118 -4.75 14.04 -18.59
C ALA A 118 -6.02 14.07 -17.72
N TRP A 119 -5.98 13.42 -16.55
CA TRP A 119 -7.09 13.40 -15.58
C TRP A 119 -7.45 14.81 -15.08
N GLN A 120 -6.44 15.63 -14.76
CA GLN A 120 -6.64 17.01 -14.31
C GLN A 120 -7.07 17.95 -15.43
N GLY A 121 -6.57 17.71 -16.65
CA GLY A 121 -6.95 18.44 -17.86
C GLY A 121 -8.34 18.08 -18.40
N LEU A 122 -9.01 17.09 -17.81
CA LEU A 122 -10.28 16.53 -18.29
C LEU A 122 -10.20 16.04 -19.74
N ASP A 123 -9.07 15.47 -20.12
CA ASP A 123 -8.78 15.01 -21.47
C ASP A 123 -8.93 13.48 -21.57
N ASP A 124 -10.15 13.03 -21.86
CA ASP A 124 -10.48 11.61 -22.04
C ASP A 124 -9.69 10.97 -23.20
N ALA A 125 -9.36 11.73 -24.25
CA ALA A 125 -8.65 11.20 -25.42
C ALA A 125 -7.19 10.89 -25.08
N THR A 126 -6.50 11.83 -24.44
CA THR A 126 -5.13 11.61 -23.96
C THR A 126 -5.10 10.55 -22.88
N LEU A 127 -6.06 10.55 -21.94
CA LEU A 127 -6.14 9.54 -20.89
C LEU A 127 -6.25 8.13 -21.47
N LYS A 128 -7.13 7.94 -22.45
CA LYS A 128 -7.30 6.65 -23.14
C LYS A 128 -6.01 6.18 -23.79
N ALA A 129 -5.32 7.06 -24.54
CA ALA A 129 -4.06 6.72 -25.19
C ALA A 129 -2.97 6.29 -24.17
N GLN A 130 -2.90 6.97 -23.03
CA GLN A 130 -1.95 6.62 -21.96
C GLN A 130 -2.29 5.28 -21.29
N LEU A 131 -3.58 4.98 -21.10
CA LEU A 131 -4.02 3.68 -20.58
C LEU A 131 -3.72 2.53 -21.54
N GLU A 132 -3.92 2.74 -22.84
CA GLU A 132 -3.54 1.76 -23.87
C GLU A 132 -2.03 1.49 -23.87
N HIS A 133 -1.20 2.53 -23.72
CA HIS A 133 0.24 2.35 -23.55
C HIS A 133 0.57 1.53 -22.28
N SER A 134 -0.11 1.84 -21.17
CA SER A 134 0.10 1.19 -19.87
C SER A 134 -0.24 -0.31 -19.87
N GLN A 135 -1.13 -0.78 -20.75
CA GLN A 135 -1.44 -2.21 -20.89
C GLN A 135 -0.29 -3.04 -21.46
N HIS A 136 0.66 -2.38 -22.14
CA HIS A 136 1.85 -3.02 -22.71
C HIS A 136 3.04 -2.97 -21.75
N CYS A 137 2.86 -2.47 -20.53
CA CYS A 137 3.89 -2.53 -19.50
C CYS A 137 4.21 -3.99 -19.14
N PRO A 138 5.47 -4.32 -18.87
CA PRO A 138 5.83 -5.65 -18.40
C PRO A 138 5.06 -5.96 -17.11
N PRO A 139 4.54 -7.20 -16.94
CA PRO A 139 3.77 -7.56 -15.77
C PRO A 139 4.65 -7.45 -14.52
N THR A 140 4.31 -6.49 -13.65
CA THR A 140 4.83 -6.24 -12.29
C THR A 140 6.33 -5.91 -12.20
N LEU A 141 6.70 -4.65 -11.93
CA LEU A 141 6.78 -4.05 -10.59
C LEU A 141 7.68 -4.81 -9.59
N GLU A 142 8.64 -5.60 -10.08
CA GLU A 142 9.90 -5.90 -9.39
C GLU A 142 11.04 -5.06 -9.99
N MET A 143 10.87 -3.73 -10.02
CA MET A 143 12.03 -2.87 -10.28
C MET A 143 12.77 -2.68 -8.94
N LYS A 144 13.93 -3.33 -8.91
CA LYS A 144 15.00 -3.38 -7.89
C LYS A 144 15.04 -2.25 -6.88
#